data_AF-A0A948JHY1-F1
#
_entry.id   AF-A0A948JHY1-F1
#
_cell.length_a   1.000
_cell.length_b   1.000
_cell.length_c   1.000
_cell.angle_alpha   90.00
_cell.angle_beta   90.00
_cell.angle_gamma   90.00
#
_symmetry.space_group_name_H-M   'P 1'
#
loop_
_entity.id
_entity.type
_entity.pdbx_description
1 polymer ?
#
loop_
_entity_poly.entity_id
_entity_poly.type
_entity_poly.pdbx_seq_one_letter_code
_entity_poly.pdbx_strand_id
1 'polypeptide(L)'
;MHFSKLFRVKAGKLERVLAWMETLATGRREEAIATFNYENVTREVVTLFEGEDGSYYLIGLNEAREPYRTGDPDVQINQEHAAFKKECLDPISKKGRVLLDLRADE
;
A
#
# COMPACT_ATOMS: atom_id res chain seq x y z
N MET A 1 -5.82 -13.29 1.71
CA MET A 1 -5.54 -11.86 1.43
C MET A 1 -5.92 -11.02 2.65
N HIS A 2 -5.14 -10.01 2.98
CA HIS A 2 -5.42 -9.02 4.02
C HIS A 2 -5.69 -7.66 3.36
N PHE A 3 -6.74 -6.98 3.80
CA PHE A 3 -6.96 -5.58 3.48
C PHE A 3 -6.22 -4.75 4.52
N SER A 4 -5.26 -3.95 4.07
CA SER A 4 -4.47 -3.13 4.97
C SER A 4 -5.31 -1.96 5.48
N LYS A 5 -5.53 -0.92 4.65
CA LYS A 5 -6.26 0.31 4.96
C LYS A 5 -6.72 1.01 3.66
N LEU A 6 -7.79 1.77 3.76
CA LEU A 6 -8.26 2.73 2.76
C LEU A 6 -7.80 4.14 3.17
N PHE A 7 -7.26 4.86 2.22
CA PHE A 7 -6.82 6.24 2.37
C PHE A 7 -7.52 7.14 1.37
N ARG A 8 -7.80 8.38 1.78
CA ARG A 8 -8.06 9.46 0.85
C ARG A 8 -6.74 10.16 0.53
N VAL A 9 -6.49 10.47 -0.73
CA VAL A 9 -5.36 11.29 -1.15
C VAL A 9 -5.66 12.74 -0.78
N LYS A 10 -4.72 13.41 -0.12
CA LYS A 10 -4.88 14.83 0.24
C LYS A 10 -4.93 15.70 -1.01
N ALA A 11 -5.64 16.82 -0.91
CA ALA A 11 -5.76 17.79 -2.01
C ALA A 11 -4.37 18.21 -2.53
N GLY A 12 -4.21 18.19 -3.86
CA GLY A 12 -2.96 18.56 -4.54
C GLY A 12 -1.81 17.55 -4.39
N LYS A 13 -2.02 16.36 -3.80
CA LYS A 13 -0.97 15.35 -3.61
C LYS A 13 -1.00 14.18 -4.59
N LEU A 14 -1.94 14.17 -5.54
CA LEU A 14 -2.10 13.06 -6.49
C LEU A 14 -0.81 12.77 -7.28
N GLU A 15 -0.20 13.79 -7.89
CA GLU A 15 1.03 13.59 -8.68
C GLU A 15 2.16 13.00 -7.85
N ARG A 16 2.28 13.40 -6.57
CA ARG A 16 3.27 12.85 -5.65
C ARG A 16 3.00 11.38 -5.33
N VAL A 17 1.73 11.00 -5.18
CA VAL A 17 1.32 9.59 -5.02
C VAL A 17 1.70 8.77 -6.24
N LEU A 18 1.35 9.24 -7.44
CA LEU A 18 1.68 8.54 -8.69
C LEU A 18 3.19 8.39 -8.87
N ALA A 19 3.96 9.46 -8.65
CA ALA A 19 5.42 9.43 -8.76
C ALA A 19 6.07 8.49 -7.73
N TRP A 20 5.53 8.44 -6.49
CA TRP A 20 6.02 7.51 -5.48
C TRP A 20 5.75 6.05 -5.85
N MET A 21 4.54 5.73 -6.32
CA MET A 21 4.22 4.37 -6.78
C MET A 21 5.08 3.95 -7.97
N GLU A 22 5.31 4.85 -8.93
CA GLU A 22 6.22 4.61 -10.06
C GLU A 22 7.64 4.34 -9.60
N THR A 23 8.14 5.12 -8.62
CA THR A 23 9.46 4.92 -8.01
C THR A 23 9.59 3.53 -7.40
N LEU A 24 8.57 3.07 -6.67
CA LEU A 24 8.53 1.73 -6.09
C LEU A 24 8.40 0.63 -7.15
N ALA A 25 7.67 0.88 -8.24
CA ALA A 25 7.47 -0.10 -9.31
C ALA A 25 8.70 -0.26 -10.23
N THR A 26 9.56 0.77 -10.32
CA THR A 26 10.72 0.80 -11.21
C THR A 26 12.02 1.00 -10.44
N GLY A 27 12.39 2.26 -10.15
CA GLY A 27 13.73 2.65 -9.69
C GLY A 27 14.16 2.04 -8.36
N ARG A 28 13.21 1.64 -7.51
CA ARG A 28 13.46 1.03 -6.19
C ARG A 28 12.73 -0.30 -6.02
N ARG A 29 12.42 -0.97 -7.12
CA ARG A 29 11.66 -2.22 -7.10
C ARG A 29 12.33 -3.31 -6.26
N GLU A 30 13.63 -3.46 -6.38
CA GLU A 30 14.37 -4.48 -5.62
C GLU A 30 14.34 -4.21 -4.12
N GLU A 31 14.52 -2.96 -3.71
CA GLU A 31 14.40 -2.55 -2.31
C GLU A 31 12.98 -2.77 -1.76
N ALA A 32 11.96 -2.41 -2.54
CA ALA A 32 10.56 -2.63 -2.16
C ALA A 32 10.24 -4.12 -1.99
N ILE A 33 10.71 -4.97 -2.92
CA ILE A 33 10.57 -6.43 -2.82
C ILE A 33 11.33 -6.98 -1.62
N ALA A 34 12.52 -6.47 -1.31
CA ALA A 34 13.28 -6.87 -0.13
C ALA A 34 12.52 -6.58 1.17
N THR A 35 11.89 -5.40 1.28
CA THR A 35 10.98 -5.09 2.39
C THR A 35 9.83 -6.08 2.46
N PHE A 36 9.15 -6.36 1.35
CA PHE A 36 8.03 -7.31 1.34
C PHE A 36 8.43 -8.71 1.78
N ASN A 37 9.58 -9.19 1.30
CA ASN A 37 10.13 -10.48 1.72
C ASN A 37 10.42 -10.51 3.22
N TYR A 38 10.97 -9.44 3.78
CA TYR A 38 11.19 -9.32 5.22
C TYR A 38 9.87 -9.35 6.00
N GLU A 39 8.84 -8.68 5.49
CA GLU A 39 7.49 -8.61 6.09
C GLU A 39 6.65 -9.89 5.90
N ASN A 40 7.19 -10.90 5.19
CA ASN A 40 6.47 -12.08 4.71
C ASN A 40 5.27 -11.75 3.79
N VAL A 41 5.28 -10.60 3.12
CA VAL A 41 4.30 -10.21 2.10
C VAL A 41 4.66 -10.89 0.78
N THR A 42 3.78 -11.76 0.28
CA THR A 42 3.97 -12.50 -0.98
C THR A 42 3.45 -11.75 -2.18
N ARG A 43 2.51 -10.83 -1.97
CA ARG A 43 1.93 -10.00 -3.02
C ARG A 43 1.39 -8.72 -2.40
N GLU A 44 1.68 -7.58 -3.02
CA GLU A 44 0.99 -6.33 -2.72
C GLU A 44 0.39 -5.77 -4.02
N VAL A 45 -0.85 -5.30 -3.91
CA VAL A 45 -1.55 -4.57 -4.97
C VAL A 45 -2.03 -3.27 -4.37
N VAL A 46 -1.63 -2.16 -4.97
CA VAL A 46 -2.10 -0.83 -4.59
C VAL A 46 -2.94 -0.27 -5.71
N THR A 47 -4.18 0.12 -5.40
CA THR A 47 -5.14 0.62 -6.40
C THR A 47 -5.59 2.02 -6.02
N LEU A 48 -5.66 2.89 -7.04
CA LEU A 48 -6.18 4.24 -6.96
C LEU A 48 -7.58 4.31 -7.60
N PHE A 49 -8.49 5.05 -6.98
CA PHE A 49 -9.84 5.31 -7.48
C PHE A 49 -10.14 6.81 -7.40
N GLU A 50 -10.90 7.32 -8.34
CA GLU A 50 -11.58 8.61 -8.21
C GLU A 50 -13.00 8.34 -7.66
N GLY A 51 -13.39 9.04 -6.61
CA GLY A 51 -14.73 8.98 -6.05
C GLY A 51 -15.68 9.94 -6.76
N GLU A 52 -16.98 9.70 -6.60
CA GLU A 52 -18.02 10.59 -7.14
C GLU A 52 -17.98 12.00 -6.54
N ASP A 53 -17.32 12.18 -5.39
CA ASP A 53 -17.07 13.48 -4.76
C ASP A 53 -15.88 14.23 -5.38
N GLY A 54 -15.23 13.66 -6.41
CA GLY A 54 -14.02 14.18 -7.04
C GLY A 54 -12.74 13.98 -6.22
N SER A 55 -12.81 13.28 -5.09
CA SER A 55 -11.62 12.92 -4.29
C SER A 55 -10.95 11.67 -4.85
N TYR A 56 -9.64 11.53 -4.62
CA TYR A 56 -8.92 10.30 -4.95
C TYR A 56 -8.73 9.42 -3.71
N TYR A 57 -8.83 8.11 -3.90
CA TYR A 57 -8.73 7.11 -2.83
C TYR A 57 -7.73 6.03 -3.19
N LEU A 58 -6.91 5.63 -2.22
CA LEU A 58 -5.88 4.62 -2.37
C LEU A 58 -6.18 3.43 -1.44
N ILE A 59 -6.12 2.22 -1.98
CA ILE A 59 -6.25 0.99 -1.19
C ILE A 59 -5.05 0.08 -1.41
N GLY A 60 -4.52 -0.48 -0.32
CA GLY A 60 -3.47 -1.50 -0.37
C GLY A 60 -4.02 -2.87 0.01
N LEU A 61 -3.87 -3.84 -0.88
CA LEU A 61 -4.21 -5.25 -0.70
C LEU A 61 -2.93 -6.05 -0.58
N ASN A 62 -2.76 -6.81 0.49
CA ASN A 62 -1.57 -7.62 0.67
C ASN A 62 -1.92 -9.08 0.96
N GLU A 63 -1.23 -10.00 0.30
CA GLU A 63 -1.15 -11.40 0.69
C GLU A 63 0.13 -11.56 1.49
N ALA A 64 0.04 -12.16 2.68
CA ALA A 64 1.18 -12.40 3.54
C ALA A 64 1.13 -13.81 4.12
N ARG A 65 2.32 -14.35 4.41
CA ARG A 65 2.48 -15.60 5.16
C ARG A 65 2.62 -15.29 6.65
N GLU A 66 2.15 -16.20 7.48
CA GLU A 66 2.37 -16.12 8.92
C GLU A 66 3.78 -16.62 9.29
N PRO A 67 4.47 -15.99 10.26
CA PRO A 67 4.03 -14.82 11.01
C PRO A 67 4.20 -13.52 10.22
N TYR A 68 3.18 -12.66 10.21
CA TYR A 68 3.30 -11.32 9.64
C TYR A 68 4.28 -10.46 10.46
N ARG A 69 5.21 -9.76 9.78
CA ARG A 69 6.15 -8.82 10.39
C ARG A 69 5.85 -7.39 9.93
N THR A 70 6.00 -6.43 10.82
CA THR A 70 6.03 -5.02 10.44
C THR A 70 7.37 -4.69 9.79
N GLY A 71 7.37 -3.77 8.83
CA GLY A 71 8.59 -3.30 8.18
C GLY A 71 9.64 -2.81 9.18
N ASP A 72 10.89 -3.10 8.87
CA ASP A 72 12.05 -2.69 9.65
C ASP A 72 12.16 -1.15 9.65
N PRO A 73 12.06 -0.49 10.82
CA PRO A 73 12.09 0.97 10.90
C PRO A 73 13.46 1.57 10.57
N ASP A 74 14.52 0.78 10.58
CA ASP A 74 15.89 1.24 10.29
C ASP A 74 16.20 1.23 8.79
N VAL A 75 15.34 0.59 7.98
CA VAL A 75 15.47 0.58 6.52
C VAL A 75 14.93 1.89 5.94
N GLN A 76 15.77 2.58 5.18
CA GLN A 76 15.47 3.89 4.60
C GLN A 76 14.16 3.92 3.79
N ILE A 77 13.90 2.91 2.95
CA ILE A 77 12.66 2.87 2.15
C ILE A 77 11.40 2.87 3.02
N ASN A 78 11.45 2.26 4.22
CA ASN A 78 10.31 2.21 5.13
C ASN A 78 10.07 3.55 5.81
N GLN A 79 11.15 4.25 6.18
CA GLN A 79 11.08 5.61 6.73
C GLN A 79 10.50 6.59 5.71
N GLU A 80 10.98 6.53 4.47
CA GLU A 80 10.48 7.36 3.38
C GLU A 80 9.03 7.02 3.04
N HIS A 81 8.66 5.74 3.02
CA HIS A 81 7.29 5.33 2.80
C HIS A 81 6.35 5.79 3.93
N ALA A 82 6.82 5.78 5.19
CA ALA A 82 6.07 6.33 6.31
C ALA A 82 5.89 7.86 6.20
N ALA A 83 6.94 8.58 5.82
CA ALA A 83 6.88 10.02 5.57
C ALA A 83 5.91 10.35 4.43
N PHE A 84 5.99 9.61 3.31
CA PHE A 84 5.08 9.70 2.18
C PHE A 84 3.61 9.54 2.61
N LYS A 85 3.30 8.48 3.38
CA LYS A 85 1.93 8.24 3.87
C LYS A 85 1.44 9.42 4.71
N LYS A 86 2.27 9.92 5.64
CA LYS A 86 1.92 11.08 6.47
C LYS A 86 1.71 12.34 5.65
N GLU A 87 2.53 12.57 4.63
CA GLU A 87 2.46 13.74 3.76
C GLU A 87 1.20 13.71 2.89
N CYS A 88 0.95 12.58 2.21
CA CYS A 88 0.05 12.53 1.06
C CYS A 88 -1.33 11.92 1.35
N LEU A 89 -1.48 11.16 2.44
CA LEU A 89 -2.66 10.33 2.66
C LEU A 89 -3.37 10.68 3.97
N ASP A 90 -4.70 10.71 3.93
CA ASP A 90 -5.58 10.75 5.09
C ASP A 90 -6.15 9.34 5.32
N PRO A 91 -5.87 8.67 6.46
CA PRO A 91 -6.48 7.39 6.76
C PRO A 91 -7.99 7.56 7.02
N ILE A 92 -8.82 6.84 6.27
CA ILE A 92 -10.28 6.88 6.46
C ILE A 92 -10.87 5.53 6.90
N SER A 93 -10.03 4.49 6.98
CA SER A 93 -10.39 3.21 7.58
C SER A 93 -9.39 2.75 8.62
N LYS A 94 -9.84 1.83 9.49
CA LYS A 94 -8.96 0.95 10.26
C LYS A 94 -8.59 -0.26 9.38
N LYS A 95 -8.71 -1.47 9.90
CA LYS A 95 -8.44 -2.72 9.18
C LYS A 95 -9.68 -3.19 8.42
N GLY A 96 -9.50 -3.61 7.17
CA GLY A 96 -10.54 -4.30 6.40
C GLY A 96 -10.61 -5.78 6.75
N ARG A 97 -11.78 -6.40 6.55
CA ARG A 97 -11.95 -7.86 6.64
C ARG A 97 -12.43 -8.37 5.28
N VAL A 98 -11.74 -9.36 4.75
CA VAL A 98 -12.23 -10.11 3.58
C VAL A 98 -13.43 -10.95 4.04
N LEU A 99 -14.58 -10.72 3.42
CA LEU A 99 -15.82 -11.47 3.70
C LEU A 99 -16.03 -12.62 2.73
N LEU A 100 -15.52 -12.49 1.50
CA LEU A 100 -15.65 -13.46 0.43
C LEU A 100 -14.37 -13.44 -0.41
N ASP A 101 -13.78 -14.63 -0.63
CA ASP A 101 -12.60 -14.86 -1.47
C ASP A 101 -12.89 -16.12 -2.28
N LEU A 102 -13.35 -15.96 -3.52
CA LEU A 102 -13.73 -17.06 -4.40
C LEU A 102 -12.70 -17.18 -5.52
N ARG A 103 -12.28 -18.41 -5.80
CA ARG A 103 -11.42 -18.76 -6.94
C ARG A 103 -12.24 -19.62 -7.89
N ALA A 104 -12.35 -19.20 -9.15
CA ALA A 104 -13.09 -19.94 -10.16
C ALA A 104 -12.30 -21.13 -10.72
N ASP A 105 -10.96 -21.08 -10.61
CA ASP A 105 -10.05 -21.94 -11.39
C ASP A 105 -8.94 -22.60 -10.51
N GLU A 106 -9.25 -22.96 -9.26
CA GLU A 106 -8.42 -23.91 -8.49
C GLU A 106 -9.04 -25.30 -8.42
#